data_AF-A8XLA8-F1
#
_entry.id   AF-A8XLA8-F1
#
_cell.length_a   1.000
_cell.length_b   1.000
_cell.length_c   1.000
_cell.angle_alpha   90.00
_cell.angle_beta   90.00
_cell.angle_gamma   90.00
#
_symmetry.space_group_name_H-M   'P 1'
#
loop_
_entity.id
_entity.type
_entity.pdbx_description
1 polymer ?
#
loop_
_entity_poly.entity_id
_entity_poly.type
_entity_poly.pdbx_seq_one_letter_code
_entity_poly.pdbx_strand_id
1 'polypeptide(L)'
;MKNFVGRISAKNIGIDHCDNEMADAVLQKMKNGVDAIRIHCSGDFDYNFDGILAMSQLQSLSYWHIENYKQTDNLYKVAQSLIDRNSKIGFTFHVYANIDGSVEEFSKYFAERIVSESEKRVRIRTNNPDRHILVERGLDDVVGIEYYTEFYRLIRISAEKREAEYDDNCKEWICNMSTAPYEFTDEDCVW
;
A
#
# COMPACT_ATOMS: atom_id res chain seq x y z
N MET A 1 10.23 -1.46 30.39
CA MET A 1 10.70 -1.45 28.98
C MET A 1 12.20 -1.32 28.93
N LYS A 2 12.91 -2.18 28.18
CA LYS A 2 14.34 -2.01 27.93
C LYS A 2 14.52 -0.88 26.91
N ASN A 3 15.15 0.23 27.31
CA ASN A 3 15.46 1.34 26.42
C ASN A 3 16.60 0.96 25.46
N PHE A 4 16.26 0.42 24.29
CA PHE A 4 17.22 0.23 23.20
C PHE A 4 17.64 1.61 22.63
N VAL A 5 18.93 1.94 22.80
CA VAL A 5 19.54 3.20 22.32
C VAL A 5 20.08 3.13 20.89
N GLY A 6 20.20 1.94 20.32
CA GLY A 6 20.68 1.75 18.95
C GLY A 6 19.70 2.24 17.89
N ARG A 7 20.22 2.75 16.77
CA ARG A 7 19.43 2.99 15.55
C ARG A 7 19.50 1.77 14.63
N ILE A 8 18.40 1.47 13.94
CA ILE A 8 18.28 0.36 13.00
C ILE A 8 18.73 0.83 11.61
N SER A 9 19.67 0.12 11.01
CA SER A 9 20.13 0.36 9.65
C SER A 9 19.82 -0.88 8.81
N ALA A 10 18.79 -0.80 7.99
CA ALA A 10 18.38 -1.88 7.10
C ALA A 10 17.78 -1.29 5.84
N LYS A 11 17.95 -1.99 4.71
CA LYS A 11 17.33 -1.61 3.44
C LYS A 11 15.85 -2.00 3.41
N ASN A 12 15.54 -3.18 3.94
CA ASN A 12 14.21 -3.77 4.00
C ASN A 12 13.88 -4.13 5.45
N ILE A 13 12.66 -3.82 5.89
CA ILE A 13 12.21 -4.08 7.25
C ILE A 13 10.87 -4.81 7.20
N GLY A 14 10.81 -5.96 7.87
CA GLY A 14 9.57 -6.68 8.14
C GLY A 14 9.19 -6.53 9.61
N ILE A 15 7.93 -6.17 9.87
CA ILE A 15 7.32 -6.13 11.19
C ILE A 15 6.18 -7.13 11.18
N ASP A 16 6.31 -8.17 11.98
CA ASP A 16 5.36 -9.28 12.00
C ASP A 16 4.94 -9.57 13.44
N HIS A 17 3.65 -9.81 13.65
CA HIS A 17 3.04 -10.14 14.93
C HIS A 17 3.46 -9.22 16.10
N CYS A 18 3.66 -7.93 15.82
CA CYS A 18 4.04 -6.93 16.83
C CYS A 18 2.82 -6.15 17.33
N ASP A 19 2.84 -5.72 18.59
CA ASP A 19 1.90 -4.70 19.05
C ASP A 19 2.26 -3.31 18.48
N ASN A 20 1.33 -2.37 18.59
CA ASN A 20 1.50 -1.01 18.06
C ASN A 20 2.70 -0.29 18.67
N GLU A 21 2.94 -0.46 19.98
CA GLU A 21 4.03 0.22 20.67
C GLU A 21 5.39 -0.25 20.16
N MET A 22 5.55 -1.54 19.92
CA MET A 22 6.76 -2.13 19.37
C MET A 22 6.96 -1.72 17.90
N ALA A 23 5.91 -1.76 17.08
CA ALA A 23 5.96 -1.34 15.69
C ALA A 23 6.40 0.14 15.60
N ASP A 24 5.78 1.02 16.38
CA ASP A 24 6.13 2.43 16.45
C ASP A 24 7.58 2.64 16.92
N ALA A 25 8.00 1.91 17.96
CA ALA A 25 9.37 2.01 18.47
C ALA A 25 10.41 1.57 17.43
N VAL A 26 10.14 0.49 16.68
CA VAL A 26 11.02 0.03 15.60
C VAL A 26 11.10 1.08 14.49
N LEU A 27 9.95 1.56 14.03
CA LEU A 27 9.89 2.52 12.93
C LEU A 27 10.58 3.85 13.29
N GLN A 28 10.39 4.35 14.52
CA GLN A 28 11.07 5.56 15.00
C GLN A 28 12.60 5.43 15.08
N LYS A 29 13.12 4.21 15.21
CA LYS A 29 14.57 3.94 15.34
C LYS A 29 15.28 3.72 14.01
N MET A 30 14.55 3.68 12.90
CA MET A 30 15.11 3.50 11.57
C MET A 30 16.00 4.70 11.18
N LYS A 31 17.16 4.41 10.59
CA LYS A 31 17.98 5.41 9.90
C LYS A 31 17.41 5.71 8.52
N ASN A 32 17.83 6.82 7.92
CA ASN A 32 17.58 7.10 6.51
C ASN A 32 18.14 5.98 5.62
N GLY A 33 17.51 5.75 4.46
CA GLY A 33 17.94 4.74 3.50
C GLY A 33 17.22 3.39 3.63
N VAL A 34 16.10 3.34 4.36
CA VAL A 34 15.13 2.25 4.21
C VAL A 34 14.43 2.45 2.87
N ASP A 35 14.35 1.37 2.08
CA ASP A 35 13.71 1.35 0.77
C ASP A 35 12.34 0.67 0.84
N ALA A 36 12.19 -0.36 1.68
CA ALA A 36 11.00 -1.17 1.79
C ALA A 36 10.59 -1.47 3.24
N ILE A 37 9.29 -1.37 3.52
CA ILE A 37 8.69 -1.80 4.79
C ILE A 37 7.53 -2.75 4.51
N ARG A 38 7.45 -3.84 5.26
CA ARG A 38 6.33 -4.78 5.31
C ARG A 38 5.79 -4.84 6.74
N ILE A 39 4.50 -4.61 6.93
CA ILE A 39 3.84 -4.68 8.22
C ILE A 39 2.71 -5.70 8.13
N HIS A 40 2.79 -6.77 8.91
CA HIS A 40 1.68 -7.68 9.09
C HIS A 40 0.86 -7.27 10.30
N CYS A 41 -0.32 -6.71 10.07
CA CYS A 41 -1.23 -6.32 11.14
C CYS A 41 -1.92 -7.58 11.69
N SER A 42 -1.33 -8.18 12.72
CA SER A 42 -1.93 -9.34 13.38
C SER A 42 -3.08 -8.92 14.31
N GLY A 43 -4.20 -9.65 14.31
CA GLY A 43 -5.20 -9.61 15.39
C GLY A 43 -6.00 -8.30 15.53
N ASP A 44 -6.42 -8.00 16.76
CA ASP A 44 -7.30 -6.86 17.14
C ASP A 44 -6.54 -5.56 17.43
N PHE A 45 -5.28 -5.46 16.99
CA PHE A 45 -4.49 -4.25 17.21
C PHE A 45 -4.88 -3.16 16.20
N ASP A 46 -5.34 -2.04 16.73
CA ASP A 46 -5.63 -0.85 15.95
C ASP A 46 -4.35 -0.04 15.76
N TYR A 47 -3.63 -0.31 14.68
CA TYR A 47 -2.38 0.39 14.38
C TYR A 47 -2.63 1.89 14.24
N ASN A 48 -1.80 2.71 14.90
CA ASN A 48 -1.82 4.15 14.75
C ASN A 48 -1.31 4.54 13.34
N PHE A 49 -2.15 4.33 12.34
CA PHE A 49 -1.82 4.51 10.93
C PHE A 49 -1.39 5.94 10.63
N ASP A 50 -2.05 6.92 11.23
CA ASP A 50 -1.71 8.34 11.10
C ASP A 50 -0.33 8.64 11.69
N GLY A 51 -0.01 8.02 12.84
CA GLY A 51 1.31 8.09 13.46
C GLY A 51 2.40 7.50 12.56
N ILE A 52 2.16 6.31 11.99
CA ILE A 52 3.06 5.66 11.03
C ILE A 52 3.26 6.54 9.82
N LEU A 53 2.17 7.01 9.20
CA LEU A 53 2.19 7.91 8.06
C LEU A 53 3.05 9.14 8.35
N ALA A 54 2.88 9.78 9.51
CA ALA A 54 3.62 10.98 9.92
C ALA A 54 5.14 10.80 10.04
N MET A 55 5.65 9.56 10.05
CA MET A 55 7.08 9.29 10.20
C MET A 55 7.87 9.77 8.99
N SER A 56 8.91 10.58 9.26
CA SER A 56 9.82 11.11 8.23
C SER A 56 10.52 10.02 7.42
N GLN A 57 10.70 8.85 8.01
CA GLN A 57 11.36 7.70 7.40
C GLN A 57 10.55 7.10 6.23
N LEU A 58 9.23 7.29 6.20
CA LEU A 58 8.40 6.86 5.08
C LEU A 58 8.60 7.74 3.83
N GLN A 59 9.20 8.92 3.96
CA GLN A 59 9.36 9.86 2.83
C GLN A 59 10.34 9.37 1.78
N SER A 60 11.31 8.53 2.15
CA SER A 60 12.31 7.98 1.23
C SER A 60 11.96 6.60 0.71
N LEU A 61 10.87 5.98 1.20
CA LEU A 61 10.51 4.64 0.78
C LEU A 61 10.20 4.60 -0.71
N SER A 62 10.57 3.48 -1.32
CA SER A 62 10.09 3.11 -2.64
C SER A 62 8.94 2.12 -2.54
N TYR A 63 8.86 1.37 -1.43
CA TYR A 63 7.87 0.32 -1.25
C TYR A 63 7.34 0.28 0.18
N TRP A 64 6.03 0.15 0.33
CA TRP A 64 5.39 -0.11 1.61
C TRP A 64 4.25 -1.09 1.45
N HIS A 65 4.22 -2.11 2.30
CA HIS A 65 3.23 -3.16 2.27
C HIS A 65 2.58 -3.34 3.64
N ILE A 66 1.26 -3.48 3.66
CA ILE A 66 0.49 -3.76 4.86
C ILE A 66 -0.47 -4.90 4.61
N GLU A 67 -0.50 -5.84 5.54
CA GLU A 67 -1.38 -6.99 5.51
C GLU A 67 -2.45 -6.85 6.57
N ASN A 68 -3.66 -7.35 6.28
CA ASN A 68 -4.74 -7.50 7.27
C ASN A 68 -5.15 -6.19 7.96
N TYR A 69 -5.04 -5.05 7.26
CA TYR A 69 -5.50 -3.77 7.80
C TYR A 69 -7.02 -3.72 7.86
N LYS A 70 -7.58 -3.29 9.01
CA LYS A 70 -9.02 -3.42 9.31
C LYS A 70 -9.85 -2.14 9.08
N GLN A 71 -9.31 -1.13 8.42
CA GLN A 71 -10.05 0.10 8.12
C GLN A 71 -10.03 0.39 6.61
N THR A 72 -11.11 0.95 6.09
CA THR A 72 -11.28 1.33 4.68
C THR A 72 -10.51 2.59 4.29
N ASP A 73 -9.93 3.28 5.27
CA ASP A 73 -9.30 4.59 5.09
C ASP A 73 -7.86 4.56 4.57
N ASN A 74 -7.26 3.37 4.50
CA ASN A 74 -5.85 3.18 4.14
C ASN A 74 -5.49 3.85 2.80
N LEU A 75 -6.29 3.63 1.75
CA LEU A 75 -6.00 4.12 0.41
C LEU A 75 -5.99 5.65 0.38
N TYR A 76 -7.01 6.28 0.95
CA TYR A 76 -7.11 7.73 0.85
C TYR A 76 -6.09 8.42 1.75
N LYS A 77 -5.80 7.86 2.94
CA LYS A 77 -4.78 8.40 3.84
C LYS A 77 -3.38 8.31 3.24
N VAL A 78 -3.03 7.19 2.62
CA VAL A 78 -1.75 7.05 1.90
C VAL A 78 -1.68 8.02 0.73
N ALA A 79 -2.72 8.11 -0.10
CA ALA A 79 -2.74 9.05 -1.22
C ALA A 79 -2.61 10.50 -0.78
N GLN A 80 -3.32 10.92 0.28
CA GLN A 80 -3.24 12.26 0.83
C GLN A 80 -1.81 12.57 1.29
N SER A 81 -1.17 11.63 2.02
CA SER A 81 0.23 11.76 2.43
C SER A 81 1.19 11.93 1.24
N LEU A 82 0.98 11.20 0.14
CA LEU A 82 1.79 11.35 -1.08
C LEU A 82 1.56 12.68 -1.80
N ILE A 83 0.34 13.21 -1.77
CA ILE A 83 -0.02 14.53 -2.29
C ILE A 83 0.71 15.62 -1.49
N ASP A 84 0.65 15.54 -0.16
CA ASP A 84 1.22 16.54 0.74
C ASP A 84 2.75 16.59 0.67
N ARG A 85 3.39 15.44 0.47
CA ARG A 85 4.85 15.30 0.49
C ARG A 85 5.53 15.48 -0.86
N ASN A 86 4.75 15.55 -1.94
CA ASN A 86 5.29 15.53 -3.31
C ASN A 86 6.31 14.38 -3.50
N SER A 87 5.95 13.18 -3.06
CA SER A 87 6.81 11.98 -3.11
C SER A 87 7.27 11.66 -4.53
N LYS A 88 8.44 11.01 -4.63
CA LYS A 88 9.06 10.61 -5.91
C LYS A 88 8.18 9.63 -6.68
N ILE A 89 8.27 9.69 -8.01
CA ILE A 89 7.67 8.70 -8.90
C ILE A 89 8.28 7.32 -8.59
N GLY A 90 7.48 6.27 -8.69
CA GLY A 90 7.90 4.89 -8.43
C GLY A 90 7.68 4.41 -6.99
N PHE A 91 7.12 5.25 -6.11
CA PHE A 91 6.59 4.76 -4.84
C PHE A 91 5.41 3.80 -5.09
N THR A 92 5.45 2.65 -4.42
CA THR A 92 4.39 1.65 -4.44
C THR A 92 3.94 1.34 -3.03
N PHE A 93 2.63 1.40 -2.82
CA PHE A 93 1.96 0.94 -1.61
C PHE A 93 1.07 -0.26 -1.96
N HIS A 94 1.23 -1.33 -1.21
CA HIS A 94 0.44 -2.56 -1.34
C HIS A 94 -0.35 -2.78 -0.06
N VAL A 95 -1.62 -3.15 -0.21
CA VAL A 95 -2.44 -3.54 0.92
C VAL A 95 -3.43 -4.60 0.49
N TYR A 96 -3.71 -5.54 1.40
CA TYR A 96 -4.89 -6.36 1.28
C TYR A 96 -5.65 -6.39 2.60
N ALA A 97 -6.97 -6.45 2.49
CA ALA A 97 -7.89 -6.40 3.62
C ALA A 97 -9.15 -7.21 3.32
N ASN A 98 -9.74 -7.80 4.36
CA ASN A 98 -11.05 -8.47 4.28
C ASN A 98 -12.19 -7.46 4.45
N ILE A 99 -12.11 -6.33 3.76
CA ILE A 99 -13.02 -5.19 3.94
C ILE A 99 -13.34 -4.55 2.60
N ASP A 100 -14.63 -4.51 2.28
CA ASP A 100 -15.18 -3.88 1.09
C ASP A 100 -15.32 -2.35 1.27
N GLY A 101 -15.26 -1.62 0.16
CA GLY A 101 -15.56 -0.18 0.11
C GLY A 101 -14.35 0.75 0.13
N SER A 102 -13.12 0.23 0.24
CA SER A 102 -11.91 1.07 0.28
C SER A 102 -11.75 1.95 -0.97
N VAL A 103 -12.06 1.42 -2.17
CA VAL A 103 -12.03 2.20 -3.42
C VAL A 103 -13.19 3.17 -3.52
N GLU A 104 -14.39 2.80 -3.08
CA GLU A 104 -15.55 3.71 -3.11
C GLU A 104 -15.31 4.92 -2.20
N GLU A 105 -14.78 4.70 -1.00
CA GLU A 105 -14.42 5.75 -0.07
C GLU A 105 -13.28 6.62 -0.64
N PHE A 106 -12.28 6.00 -1.26
CA PHE A 106 -11.21 6.70 -1.97
C PHE A 106 -11.74 7.63 -3.06
N SER A 107 -12.62 7.14 -3.95
CA SER A 107 -13.19 7.92 -5.04
C SER A 107 -14.05 9.07 -4.52
N LYS A 108 -14.85 8.85 -3.47
CA LYS A 108 -15.61 9.92 -2.81
C LYS A 108 -14.70 11.00 -2.25
N TYR A 109 -13.63 10.60 -1.55
CA TYR A 109 -12.68 11.53 -0.93
C TYR A 109 -11.95 12.39 -1.98
N PHE A 110 -11.62 11.81 -3.14
CA PHE A 110 -10.86 12.48 -4.20
C PHE A 110 -11.66 12.84 -5.44
N ALA A 111 -12.98 12.93 -5.36
CA ALA A 111 -13.86 13.15 -6.52
C ALA A 111 -13.38 14.30 -7.45
N GLU A 112 -12.97 15.44 -6.87
CA GLU A 112 -12.50 16.60 -7.63
C GLU A 112 -11.09 16.44 -8.26
N ARG A 113 -10.38 15.37 -7.91
CA ARG A 113 -9.04 15.04 -8.39
C ARG A 113 -9.02 13.87 -9.35
N ILE A 114 -10.14 13.16 -9.54
CA ILE A 114 -10.22 12.03 -10.47
C ILE A 114 -9.91 12.50 -11.89
N VAL A 115 -9.04 11.75 -12.57
CA VAL A 115 -8.62 11.92 -13.96
C VAL A 115 -9.27 10.84 -14.83
N SER A 116 -9.23 9.59 -14.36
CA SER A 116 -9.97 8.47 -14.94
C SER A 116 -10.37 7.49 -13.85
N GLU A 117 -11.48 6.79 -14.05
CA GLU A 117 -12.02 5.81 -13.13
C GLU A 117 -12.68 4.67 -13.92
N SER A 118 -12.43 3.45 -13.47
CA SER A 118 -13.01 2.20 -13.94
C SER A 118 -13.12 1.25 -12.76
N GLU A 119 -13.80 0.12 -12.95
CA GLU A 119 -13.89 -0.91 -11.91
C GLU A 119 -12.53 -1.37 -11.36
N LYS A 120 -11.52 -1.48 -12.23
CA LYS A 120 -10.19 -1.95 -11.84
C LYS A 120 -9.28 -0.84 -11.34
N ARG A 121 -9.52 0.42 -11.69
CA ARG A 121 -8.53 1.49 -11.55
C ARG A 121 -9.13 2.86 -11.30
N VAL A 122 -8.53 3.60 -10.38
CA VAL A 122 -8.80 5.02 -10.15
C VAL A 122 -7.49 5.80 -10.28
N ARG A 123 -7.48 6.81 -11.15
CA ARG A 123 -6.34 7.72 -11.33
C ARG A 123 -6.72 9.10 -10.82
N ILE A 124 -5.88 9.68 -9.96
CA ILE A 124 -6.08 11.05 -9.44
C ILE A 124 -4.88 11.95 -9.75
N ARG A 125 -5.17 13.24 -9.97
CA ARG A 125 -4.15 14.30 -10.07
C ARG A 125 -3.65 14.68 -8.69
N THR A 126 -2.40 15.16 -8.63
CA THR A 126 -1.85 15.74 -7.38
C THR A 126 -1.64 17.24 -7.52
N ASN A 127 -1.10 17.86 -6.47
CA ASN A 127 -0.73 19.28 -6.53
C ASN A 127 0.46 19.51 -7.46
N ASN A 128 1.25 18.47 -7.75
CA ASN A 128 2.27 18.50 -8.78
C ASN A 128 1.65 18.03 -10.12
N PRO A 129 1.62 18.88 -11.15
CA PRO A 129 0.97 18.55 -12.43
C PRO A 129 1.66 17.39 -13.16
N ASP A 130 2.95 17.13 -12.91
CA ASP A 130 3.71 16.09 -13.60
C ASP A 130 3.52 14.70 -12.97
N ARG A 131 2.74 14.60 -11.90
CA ARG A 131 2.65 13.38 -11.10
C ARG A 131 1.20 13.06 -10.71
N HIS A 132 0.76 11.86 -11.05
CA HIS A 132 -0.54 11.32 -10.63
C HIS A 132 -0.37 10.21 -9.60
N ILE A 133 -1.47 9.78 -9.00
CA ILE A 133 -1.54 8.56 -8.21
C ILE A 133 -2.51 7.62 -8.94
N LEU A 134 -2.09 6.36 -9.11
CA LEU A 134 -2.91 5.30 -9.68
C LEU A 134 -3.22 4.30 -8.55
N VAL A 135 -4.50 4.04 -8.33
CA VAL A 135 -4.99 2.96 -7.47
C VAL A 135 -5.51 1.85 -8.37
N GLU A 136 -5.10 0.63 -8.09
CA GLU A 136 -5.51 -0.57 -8.82
C GLU A 136 -6.09 -1.59 -7.85
N ARG A 137 -7.25 -2.16 -8.22
CA ARG A 137 -7.86 -3.30 -7.55
C ARG A 137 -7.37 -4.59 -8.21
N GLY A 138 -6.98 -5.55 -7.38
CA GLY A 138 -6.50 -6.86 -7.81
C GLY A 138 -7.66 -7.72 -8.24
N LEU A 139 -8.01 -7.62 -9.51
CA LEU A 139 -9.12 -8.35 -10.11
C LEU A 139 -8.61 -9.24 -11.24
N ASP A 140 -8.55 -10.54 -10.96
CA ASP A 140 -8.42 -11.62 -11.93
C ASP A 140 -9.55 -12.66 -11.77
N ASP A 141 -9.45 -13.74 -12.54
CA ASP A 141 -10.45 -14.80 -12.60
C ASP A 141 -10.60 -15.57 -11.27
N VAL A 142 -9.62 -15.48 -10.35
CA VAL A 142 -9.62 -16.16 -9.06
C VAL A 142 -10.10 -15.21 -7.95
N VAL A 143 -9.45 -14.06 -7.82
CA VAL A 143 -9.69 -13.08 -6.75
C VAL A 143 -11.05 -12.39 -6.89
N GLY A 144 -11.54 -12.20 -8.12
CA GLY A 144 -12.84 -11.57 -8.36
C GLY A 144 -14.07 -12.46 -8.13
N ILE A 145 -13.90 -13.78 -8.06
CA ILE A 145 -15.02 -14.75 -8.05
C ILE A 145 -15.16 -15.44 -6.68
N GLU A 146 -14.05 -15.78 -6.02
CA GLU A 146 -14.07 -16.73 -4.89
C GLU A 146 -13.50 -16.19 -3.58
N TYR A 147 -12.91 -14.99 -3.57
CA TYR A 147 -12.10 -14.52 -2.45
C TYR A 147 -12.66 -13.27 -1.78
N TYR A 148 -12.84 -13.31 -0.45
CA TYR A 148 -13.33 -12.18 0.34
C TYR A 148 -12.26 -11.10 0.61
N THR A 149 -11.00 -11.42 0.39
CA THR A 149 -9.89 -10.47 0.56
C THR A 149 -9.74 -9.64 -0.70
N GLU A 150 -9.77 -8.32 -0.52
CA GLU A 150 -9.50 -7.38 -1.58
C GLU A 150 -8.03 -7.00 -1.58
N PHE A 151 -7.43 -6.96 -2.77
CA PHE A 151 -6.04 -6.59 -2.97
C PHE A 151 -5.96 -5.24 -3.67
N TYR A 152 -5.09 -4.37 -3.18
CA TYR A 152 -4.92 -3.03 -3.72
C TYR A 152 -3.45 -2.69 -3.89
N ARG A 153 -3.19 -1.98 -4.99
CA ARG A 153 -1.91 -1.37 -5.30
C ARG A 153 -2.10 0.11 -5.59
N LEU A 154 -1.38 0.95 -4.86
CA LEU A 154 -1.32 2.39 -5.08
C LEU A 154 0.09 2.76 -5.55
N ILE A 155 0.18 3.43 -6.69
CA ILE A 155 1.46 3.76 -7.34
C ILE A 155 1.54 5.26 -7.62
N ARG A 156 2.70 5.85 -7.33
CA ARG A 156 3.05 7.19 -7.77
C ARG A 156 3.58 7.16 -9.20
N ILE A 157 2.81 7.67 -10.16
CA ILE A 157 3.13 7.62 -11.59
C ILE A 157 3.37 9.02 -12.19
N SER A 158 4.01 9.07 -13.36
CA SER A 158 4.03 10.27 -14.20
C SER A 158 2.61 10.64 -14.66
N ALA A 159 2.31 11.93 -14.78
CA ALA A 159 1.08 12.40 -15.40
C ALA A 159 0.99 12.04 -16.90
N GLU A 160 2.13 11.83 -17.56
CA GLU A 160 2.18 11.46 -18.98
C GLU A 160 1.99 9.95 -19.23
N LYS A 161 2.09 9.11 -18.19
CA LYS A 161 1.94 7.65 -18.34
C LYS A 161 0.54 7.34 -18.87
N ARG A 162 0.49 6.60 -19.99
CA ARG A 162 -0.76 6.18 -20.64
C ARG A 162 -1.27 4.88 -20.06
N GLU A 163 -2.57 4.64 -20.18
CA GLU A 163 -3.21 3.43 -19.64
C GLU A 163 -2.67 2.15 -20.29
N ALA A 164 -2.32 2.19 -21.57
CA ALA A 164 -1.67 1.08 -22.27
C ALA A 164 -0.25 0.74 -21.76
N GLU A 165 0.32 1.56 -20.87
CA GLU A 165 1.63 1.33 -20.23
C GLU A 165 1.48 0.84 -18.78
N TYR A 166 0.24 0.64 -18.31
CA TYR A 166 -0.01 0.08 -17.00
C TYR A 166 0.32 -1.41 -17.00
N ASP A 167 0.71 -1.90 -15.84
CA ASP A 167 0.96 -3.32 -15.62
C ASP A 167 -0.38 -4.01 -15.32
N ASP A 168 -0.88 -4.75 -16.31
CA ASP A 168 -2.14 -5.51 -16.21
C ASP A 168 -1.97 -6.88 -15.53
N ASN A 169 -0.73 -7.30 -15.21
CA ASN A 169 -0.48 -8.59 -14.58
C ASN A 169 -0.73 -8.55 -13.08
N CYS A 170 -2.02 -8.54 -12.69
CA CYS A 170 -2.36 -8.44 -11.28
C CYS A 170 -1.96 -9.65 -10.44
N LYS A 171 -1.97 -10.85 -11.04
CA LYS A 171 -1.54 -12.08 -10.40
C LYS A 171 -0.13 -11.99 -9.80
N GLU A 172 0.85 -11.47 -10.56
CA GLU A 172 2.24 -11.41 -10.10
C GLU A 172 2.40 -10.57 -8.83
N TRP A 173 1.78 -9.39 -8.78
CA TRP A 173 1.89 -8.56 -7.58
C TRP A 173 0.99 -9.02 -6.44
N ILE A 174 -0.13 -9.70 -6.71
CA ILE A 174 -0.95 -10.35 -5.68
C ILE A 174 -0.15 -11.49 -5.04
N CYS A 175 0.51 -12.33 -5.84
CA CYS A 175 1.37 -13.41 -5.36
C CYS A 175 2.53 -12.91 -4.47
N ASN A 176 3.07 -11.72 -4.77
CA ASN A 176 4.06 -11.07 -3.91
C ASN A 176 3.50 -10.63 -2.54
N MET A 177 2.19 -10.40 -2.46
CA MET A 177 1.48 -10.07 -1.21
C MET A 177 1.10 -11.34 -0.44
N SER A 178 0.36 -12.24 -1.10
CA SER A 178 -0.17 -13.47 -0.53
C SER A 178 -0.36 -14.53 -1.61
N THR A 179 0.06 -15.76 -1.32
CA THR A 179 -0.20 -16.94 -2.16
C THR A 179 -1.59 -17.51 -1.95
N ALA A 180 -2.25 -17.18 -0.83
CA ALA A 180 -3.49 -17.80 -0.38
C ALA A 180 -4.63 -17.79 -1.41
N PRO A 181 -4.79 -16.78 -2.28
CA PRO A 181 -5.80 -16.83 -3.33
C PRO A 181 -5.60 -17.98 -4.34
N TYR A 182 -4.36 -18.43 -4.56
CA TYR A 182 -4.01 -19.39 -5.61
C TYR A 182 -3.58 -20.76 -5.09
N GLU A 183 -3.55 -20.97 -3.76
CA GLU A 183 -3.10 -22.23 -3.16
C GLU A 183 -3.95 -23.45 -3.54
N PHE A 184 -5.17 -23.23 -4.01
CA PHE A 184 -6.13 -24.29 -4.36
C PHE A 184 -6.51 -24.30 -5.85
N THR A 185 -5.78 -23.55 -6.68
CA THR A 185 -6.01 -23.48 -8.12
C THR A 185 -4.87 -24.18 -8.88
N ASP A 186 -5.08 -24.53 -10.16
CA ASP A 186 -3.99 -24.99 -11.05
C ASP A 186 -3.03 -23.84 -11.46
N GLU A 187 -3.16 -22.69 -10.78
CA GLU A 187 -2.64 -21.40 -11.17
C GLU A 187 -1.54 -20.96 -10.19
N ASP A 188 -0.36 -21.56 -10.27
CA ASP A 188 0.73 -21.25 -9.33
C ASP A 188 1.22 -19.79 -9.39
N CYS A 189 1.61 -19.28 -8.21
CA CYS A 189 2.44 -18.09 -8.10
C CYS A 189 3.86 -18.39 -8.59
N VAL A 190 4.29 -17.74 -9.67
CA VAL A 190 5.64 -17.89 -10.24
C VAL A 190 6.55 -16.80 -9.67
N TRP A 191 7.70 -17.21 -9.12
CA TRP A 191 8.67 -16.35 -8.41
C TRP A 191 9.89 -15.99 -9.25
#